data_AF-A0A962M678-F1
#
_entry.id   AF-A0A962M678-F1
#
_cell.length_a   1.000
_cell.length_b   1.000
_cell.length_c   1.000
_cell.angle_alpha   90.00
_cell.angle_beta   90.00
_cell.angle_gamma   90.00
#
_symmetry.space_group_name_H-M   'P 1'
#
loop_
_entity.id
_entity.type
_entity.pdbx_description
1 polymer ?
#
loop_
_entity_poly.entity_id
_entity_poly.type
_entity_poly.pdbx_seq_one_letter_code
_entity_poly.pdbx_strand_id
1 'polypeptide(L)'
;MFEKRKNTLFETPVATKSTGNSFVKEGMKTSSETVSGNGALKYSTTGNSFVDQFGSLGQFLSPRPYAQIAKDMSILYAQDATLAVKFTLYMRLISRRCKLFDGTMTENVQRGAGLKHESIMRMVWLAINHKKTFVNSLQLFISCGSWKDVFEMMRTDLEFHGFERKVLDWNALSTFIMAGLENPETSELVKKYLPQITAKNKCNTLRKQANTIITNFLLNKLFRKNSY
;
A
#
# COMPACT_ATOMS: atom_id res chain seq x y z
N MET A 1 -11.06 54.50 -28.53
CA MET A 1 -10.65 54.48 -27.11
C MET A 1 -10.36 53.03 -26.72
N PHE A 2 -9.13 52.72 -26.27
CA PHE A 2 -8.74 51.38 -25.81
C PHE A 2 -8.72 51.39 -24.29
N GLU A 3 -9.79 50.92 -23.65
CA GLU A 3 -9.98 51.19 -22.21
C GLU A 3 -9.39 50.13 -21.27
N LYS A 4 -9.02 48.93 -21.74
CA LYS A 4 -8.17 48.01 -20.95
C LYS A 4 -7.58 46.86 -21.77
N ARG A 5 -6.37 46.41 -21.38
CA ARG A 5 -5.74 45.21 -21.96
C ARG A 5 -6.41 43.93 -21.45
N LYS A 6 -6.58 42.95 -22.35
CA LYS A 6 -6.94 41.58 -21.99
C LYS A 6 -5.75 40.92 -21.28
N ASN A 7 -6.01 40.27 -20.14
CA ASN A 7 -4.98 39.61 -19.34
C ASN A 7 -4.58 38.21 -19.84
N THR A 8 -5.35 37.62 -20.76
CA THR A 8 -5.03 36.34 -21.42
C THR A 8 -5.75 36.27 -22.76
N LEU A 9 -5.16 35.55 -23.72
CA LEU A 9 -5.66 35.35 -25.08
C LEU A 9 -6.13 33.90 -25.34
N PHE A 10 -6.09 33.03 -24.33
CA PHE A 10 -6.45 31.61 -24.46
C PHE A 10 -7.49 31.20 -23.42
N GLU A 11 -8.41 30.29 -23.79
CA GLU A 11 -9.30 29.63 -22.85
C GLU A 11 -8.51 28.60 -22.04
N THR A 12 -8.32 28.88 -20.75
CA THR A 12 -7.85 27.88 -19.80
C THR A 12 -8.98 26.87 -19.60
N PRO A 13 -8.77 25.56 -19.78
CA PRO A 13 -9.81 24.58 -19.47
C PRO A 13 -10.17 24.74 -18.00
N VAL A 14 -11.44 25.07 -17.74
CA VAL A 14 -11.98 25.16 -16.38
C VAL A 14 -11.97 23.75 -15.83
N ALA A 15 -10.89 23.38 -15.14
CA ALA A 15 -10.93 22.28 -14.20
C ALA A 15 -11.95 22.67 -13.13
N THR A 16 -13.16 22.12 -13.25
CA THR A 16 -14.22 22.25 -12.25
C THR A 16 -13.77 21.48 -11.00
N LYS A 17 -12.88 22.08 -10.21
CA LYS A 17 -12.63 21.64 -8.84
C LYS A 17 -13.91 21.93 -8.07
N SER A 18 -14.77 20.93 -7.91
CA SER A 18 -15.85 21.02 -6.94
C SER A 18 -15.21 21.14 -5.56
N THR A 19 -15.28 22.35 -4.99
CA THR A 19 -14.72 22.72 -3.68
C THR A 19 -15.52 22.19 -2.48
N GLY A 20 -16.38 21.18 -2.69
CA GLY A 20 -17.13 20.51 -1.63
C GLY A 20 -16.46 19.21 -1.18
N ASN A 21 -16.46 18.93 0.12
CA ASN A 21 -16.00 17.65 0.67
C ASN A 21 -16.86 16.51 0.08
N SER A 22 -16.25 15.57 -0.62
CA SER A 22 -16.95 14.43 -1.23
C SER A 22 -17.78 13.66 -0.22
N PHE A 23 -17.34 13.48 1.03
CA PHE A 23 -18.16 12.83 2.08
C PHE A 23 -19.46 13.58 2.35
N VAL A 24 -19.41 14.90 2.41
CA VAL A 24 -20.60 15.73 2.67
C VAL A 24 -21.51 15.74 1.46
N LYS A 25 -20.95 15.92 0.26
CA LYS A 25 -21.71 15.89 -0.99
C LYS A 25 -22.43 14.57 -1.19
N GLU A 26 -21.73 13.47 -0.94
CA GLU A 26 -22.24 12.13 -1.12
C GLU A 26 -23.20 11.71 -0.01
N GLY A 27 -22.95 12.08 1.25
CA GLY A 27 -23.86 11.82 2.37
C GLY A 27 -25.19 12.56 2.28
N MET A 28 -25.29 13.60 1.43
CA MET A 28 -26.52 14.35 1.17
C MET A 28 -27.36 13.75 0.02
N LYS A 29 -26.89 12.69 -0.65
CA LYS A 29 -27.65 12.01 -1.72
C LYS A 29 -28.56 10.93 -1.13
N THR A 30 -29.82 10.92 -1.55
CA THR A 30 -30.85 9.91 -1.20
C THR A 30 -30.87 8.70 -2.15
N SER A 31 -29.89 8.54 -3.02
CA SER A 31 -29.81 7.37 -3.89
C SER A 31 -29.18 6.18 -3.16
N SER A 32 -29.77 4.98 -3.29
CA SER A 32 -29.29 3.66 -2.79
C SER A 32 -29.75 3.22 -1.40
N GLU A 33 -31.04 3.33 -1.11
CA GLU A 33 -31.65 2.85 0.14
C GLU A 33 -31.62 1.32 0.28
N THR A 34 -31.29 0.85 1.46
CA THR A 34 -31.32 -0.53 1.95
C THR A 34 -31.81 -0.51 3.40
N VAL A 35 -32.13 -1.66 3.97
CA VAL A 35 -32.63 -1.75 5.35
C VAL A 35 -31.67 -2.56 6.21
N SER A 36 -31.39 -2.07 7.41
CA SER A 36 -30.67 -2.84 8.43
C SER A 36 -31.52 -4.00 8.94
N GLY A 37 -30.91 -4.94 9.67
CA GLY A 37 -31.65 -6.02 10.34
C GLY A 37 -32.72 -5.53 11.33
N ASN A 38 -32.67 -4.26 11.74
CA ASN A 38 -33.66 -3.63 12.62
C ASN A 38 -34.62 -2.69 11.86
N GLY A 39 -34.68 -2.76 10.52
CA GLY A 39 -35.57 -1.93 9.70
C GLY A 39 -35.14 -0.47 9.54
N ALA A 40 -33.99 -0.05 10.10
CA ALA A 40 -33.46 1.29 9.87
C ALA A 40 -32.94 1.46 8.42
N LEU A 41 -33.30 2.58 7.78
CA LEU A 41 -32.82 2.95 6.46
C LEU A 41 -31.29 3.08 6.48
N LYS A 42 -30.64 2.42 5.54
CA LYS A 42 -29.19 2.41 5.33
C LYS A 42 -28.91 2.68 3.87
N TYR A 43 -27.90 3.46 3.55
CA TYR A 43 -27.47 3.62 2.16
C TYR A 43 -26.31 2.66 1.89
N SER A 44 -26.43 1.82 0.85
CA SER A 44 -25.41 0.80 0.55
C SER A 44 -24.22 1.33 -0.23
N THR A 45 -24.38 2.47 -0.91
CA THR A 45 -23.34 3.13 -1.67
C THR A 45 -23.66 4.62 -1.77
N THR A 46 -22.61 5.41 -1.84
CA THR A 46 -22.67 6.83 -2.18
C THR A 46 -22.62 7.08 -3.68
N GLY A 47 -22.26 6.07 -4.49
CA GLY A 47 -21.88 6.27 -5.89
C GLY A 47 -20.44 6.77 -6.07
N ASN A 48 -19.68 6.96 -4.98
CA ASN A 48 -18.24 7.18 -5.02
C ASN A 48 -17.51 6.06 -4.28
N SER A 49 -16.81 5.22 -5.03
CA SER A 49 -16.17 4.03 -4.47
C SER A 49 -15.09 4.35 -3.42
N PHE A 50 -14.41 5.50 -3.50
CA PHE A 50 -13.47 5.92 -2.45
C PHE A 50 -14.18 6.26 -1.14
N VAL A 51 -15.32 6.96 -1.22
CA VAL A 51 -16.12 7.33 -0.04
C VAL A 51 -16.70 6.07 0.60
N ASP A 52 -17.21 5.13 -0.20
CA ASP A 52 -17.75 3.86 0.29
C ASP A 52 -16.68 3.02 0.99
N GLN A 53 -15.51 2.91 0.38
CA GLN A 53 -14.36 2.21 0.94
C GLN A 53 -13.86 2.84 2.23
N PHE A 54 -13.81 4.18 2.29
CA PHE A 54 -13.43 4.91 3.49
C PHE A 54 -14.46 4.73 4.61
N GLY A 55 -15.76 4.78 4.30
CA GLY A 55 -16.82 4.51 5.27
C GLY A 55 -16.79 3.08 5.81
N SER A 56 -16.23 2.15 5.05
CA SER A 56 -16.14 0.72 5.40
C SER A 56 -14.86 0.33 6.14
N LEU A 57 -13.93 1.27 6.41
CA LEU A 57 -12.63 0.96 7.01
C LEU A 57 -12.73 0.21 8.35
N GLY A 58 -13.76 0.49 9.15
CA GLY A 58 -13.99 -0.22 10.42
C GLY A 58 -14.22 -1.73 10.25
N GLN A 59 -14.79 -2.14 9.10
CA GLN A 59 -15.02 -3.55 8.79
C GLN A 59 -13.72 -4.27 8.39
N PHE A 60 -12.74 -3.53 7.87
CA PHE A 60 -11.46 -4.08 7.40
C PHE A 60 -10.47 -4.38 8.53
N LEU A 61 -10.85 -4.11 9.79
CA LEU A 61 -10.13 -4.60 10.97
C LEU A 61 -10.08 -6.14 10.97
N SER A 62 -11.12 -6.78 10.45
CA SER A 62 -11.12 -8.22 10.20
C SER A 62 -10.45 -8.52 8.85
N PRO A 63 -9.43 -9.39 8.79
CA PRO A 63 -8.76 -9.74 7.55
C PRO A 63 -9.71 -10.26 6.48
N ARG A 64 -9.77 -9.58 5.33
CA ARG A 64 -10.60 -10.00 4.19
C ARG A 64 -9.83 -10.91 3.23
N PRO A 65 -10.54 -11.75 2.46
CA PRO A 65 -9.94 -12.53 1.37
C PRO A 65 -9.32 -11.63 0.30
N TYR A 66 -8.17 -12.04 -0.25
CA TYR A 66 -7.45 -11.29 -1.29
C TYR A 66 -8.34 -10.93 -2.48
N ALA A 67 -9.21 -11.85 -2.94
CA ALA A 67 -10.09 -11.61 -4.08
C ALA A 67 -11.00 -10.39 -3.92
N GLN A 68 -11.52 -10.15 -2.70
CA GLN A 68 -12.34 -8.97 -2.41
C GLN A 68 -11.50 -7.69 -2.43
N ILE A 69 -10.33 -7.73 -1.80
CA ILE A 69 -9.39 -6.60 -1.74
C ILE A 69 -8.91 -6.23 -3.15
N ALA A 70 -8.59 -7.23 -3.97
CA ALA A 70 -8.14 -7.05 -5.36
C ALA A 70 -9.23 -6.42 -6.24
N LYS A 71 -10.49 -6.86 -6.10
CA LYS A 71 -11.63 -6.28 -6.80
C LYS A 71 -11.83 -4.81 -6.42
N ASP A 72 -11.78 -4.51 -5.12
CA ASP A 72 -11.91 -3.14 -4.64
C ASP A 72 -10.77 -2.25 -5.13
N MET A 73 -9.55 -2.76 -5.07
CA MET A 73 -8.36 -2.04 -5.53
C MET A 73 -8.42 -1.78 -7.04
N SER A 74 -8.88 -2.74 -7.85
CA SER A 74 -9.01 -2.54 -9.30
C SER A 74 -10.04 -1.47 -9.65
N ILE A 75 -11.17 -1.42 -8.94
CA ILE A 75 -12.20 -0.38 -9.11
C ILE A 75 -11.62 0.99 -8.77
N LEU A 76 -10.99 1.13 -7.60
CA LEU A 76 -10.41 2.42 -7.18
C LEU A 76 -9.30 2.88 -8.12
N TYR A 77 -8.41 1.98 -8.53
CA TYR A 77 -7.30 2.31 -9.40
C TYR A 77 -7.76 2.71 -10.81
N ALA A 78 -8.81 2.05 -11.34
CA ALA A 78 -9.42 2.42 -12.62
C ALA A 78 -10.07 3.81 -12.57
N GLN A 79 -10.62 4.22 -11.43
CA GLN A 79 -11.19 5.56 -11.24
C GLN A 79 -10.11 6.64 -11.10
N ASP A 80 -9.14 6.43 -10.20
CA ASP A 80 -8.00 7.32 -10.01
C ASP A 80 -6.82 6.55 -9.40
N ALA A 81 -5.84 6.21 -10.23
CA ALA A 81 -4.63 5.49 -9.84
C ALA A 81 -3.84 6.20 -8.72
N THR A 82 -3.74 7.53 -8.77
CA THR A 82 -2.96 8.29 -7.79
C THR A 82 -3.67 8.30 -6.44
N LEU A 83 -4.98 8.54 -6.45
CA LEU A 83 -5.78 8.52 -5.24
C LEU A 83 -5.86 7.11 -4.64
N ALA A 84 -5.92 6.05 -5.46
CA ALA A 84 -5.87 4.66 -5.00
C ALA A 84 -4.57 4.31 -4.25
N VAL A 85 -3.42 4.78 -4.76
CA VAL A 85 -2.14 4.61 -4.06
C VAL A 85 -2.10 5.43 -2.76
N LYS A 86 -2.53 6.70 -2.79
CA LYS A 86 -2.62 7.54 -1.59
C LYS A 86 -3.55 6.93 -0.54
N PHE A 87 -4.66 6.35 -0.96
CA PHE A 87 -5.60 5.67 -0.06
C PHE A 87 -4.99 4.39 0.52
N THR A 88 -4.22 3.63 -0.27
CA THR A 88 -3.44 2.48 0.23
C THR A 88 -2.42 2.90 1.28
N LEU A 89 -1.71 4.02 1.06
CA LEU A 89 -0.78 4.60 2.02
C LEU A 89 -1.49 5.04 3.31
N TYR A 90 -2.64 5.72 3.18
CA TYR A 90 -3.47 6.13 4.32
C TYR A 90 -3.95 4.92 5.14
N MET A 91 -4.40 3.84 4.47
CA MET A 91 -4.80 2.62 5.16
C MET A 91 -3.64 2.00 5.92
N ARG A 92 -2.42 2.03 5.36
CA ARG A 92 -1.24 1.47 6.04
C ARG A 92 -0.76 2.33 7.20
N LEU A 93 -0.84 3.65 7.05
CA LEU A 93 -0.11 4.64 7.84
C LEU A 93 -0.24 4.40 9.36
N ILE A 94 0.90 4.13 9.99
CA ILE A 94 1.03 4.02 11.45
C ILE A 94 1.04 5.44 12.03
N SER A 95 0.30 5.66 13.11
CA SER A 95 0.27 6.95 13.82
C SER A 95 1.64 7.30 14.43
N ARG A 96 2.42 8.15 13.75
CA ARG A 96 3.75 8.62 14.19
C ARG A 96 4.23 9.82 13.36
N ARG A 97 5.29 10.51 13.80
CA ARG A 97 6.12 11.30 12.88
C ARG A 97 6.83 10.34 11.92
N CYS A 98 6.63 10.53 10.63
CA CYS A 98 7.14 9.61 9.62
C CYS A 98 8.54 10.05 9.19
N LYS A 99 9.48 9.10 9.24
CA LYS A 99 10.80 9.25 8.64
C LYS A 99 10.69 8.99 7.14
N LEU A 100 11.18 9.93 6.33
CA LEU A 100 11.31 9.77 4.89
C LEU A 100 12.66 9.12 4.56
N PHE A 101 12.80 8.70 3.30
CA PHE A 101 13.98 7.94 2.86
C PHE A 101 15.28 8.76 2.89
N ASP A 102 15.16 10.08 2.83
CA ASP A 102 16.26 11.05 2.92
C ASP A 102 16.66 11.36 4.37
N GLY A 103 16.04 10.70 5.35
CA GLY A 103 16.30 10.90 6.77
C GLY A 103 15.43 11.98 7.43
N THR A 104 14.74 12.81 6.63
CA THR A 104 13.89 13.87 7.16
C THR A 104 12.65 13.31 7.83
N MET A 105 12.06 14.09 8.74
CA MET A 105 10.88 13.70 9.51
C MET A 105 9.74 14.65 9.17
N THR A 106 8.52 14.13 9.10
CA THR A 106 7.33 14.97 9.04
C THR A 106 7.22 15.82 10.30
N GLU A 107 6.95 17.12 10.14
CA GLU A 107 6.79 18.07 11.25
C GLU A 107 5.73 17.60 12.26
N ASN A 108 4.59 17.15 11.74
CA ASN A 108 3.45 16.71 12.53
C ASN A 108 3.27 15.19 12.50
N VAL A 109 2.63 14.68 13.54
CA VAL A 109 2.22 13.27 13.60
C VAL A 109 1.23 13.00 12.47
N GLN A 110 1.58 12.05 11.61
CA GLN A 110 0.70 11.58 10.55
C GLN A 110 -0.20 10.49 11.13
N ARG A 111 -1.50 10.51 10.79
CA ARG A 111 -2.49 9.54 11.28
C ARG A 111 -3.20 8.89 10.10
N GLY A 112 -3.31 7.57 10.13
CA GLY A 112 -4.06 6.79 9.16
C GLY A 112 -4.86 5.69 9.82
N ALA A 113 -5.37 4.75 9.02
CA ALA A 113 -6.27 3.71 9.51
C ALA A 113 -5.53 2.55 10.21
N GLY A 114 -4.22 2.40 10.01
CA GLY A 114 -3.42 1.33 10.62
C GLY A 114 -3.80 -0.10 10.18
N LEU A 115 -4.50 -0.25 9.06
CA LEU A 115 -5.00 -1.52 8.52
C LEU A 115 -3.90 -2.28 7.78
N LYS A 116 -3.04 -2.96 8.54
CA LYS A 116 -1.86 -3.66 7.99
C LYS A 116 -2.22 -4.72 6.93
N HIS A 117 -3.16 -5.62 7.22
CA HIS A 117 -3.52 -6.71 6.30
C HIS A 117 -4.07 -6.17 4.98
N GLU A 118 -5.10 -5.33 5.06
CA GLU A 118 -5.76 -4.70 3.92
C GLU A 118 -4.76 -3.95 3.02
N SER A 119 -3.91 -3.13 3.62
CA SER A 119 -2.93 -2.34 2.87
C SER A 119 -1.83 -3.20 2.22
N ILE A 120 -1.30 -4.23 2.88
CA ILE A 120 -0.31 -5.14 2.29
C ILE A 120 -0.91 -5.87 1.09
N MET A 121 -2.15 -6.35 1.18
CA MET A 121 -2.81 -7.04 0.07
C MET A 121 -3.03 -6.11 -1.14
N ARG A 122 -3.30 -4.83 -0.92
CA ARG A 122 -3.34 -3.81 -1.99
C ARG A 122 -1.97 -3.51 -2.59
N MET A 123 -0.91 -3.50 -1.77
CA MET A 123 0.47 -3.39 -2.26
C MET A 123 0.85 -4.60 -3.12
N VAL A 124 0.46 -5.82 -2.73
CA VAL A 124 0.62 -7.04 -3.53
C VAL A 124 -0.13 -6.91 -4.86
N TRP A 125 -1.38 -6.43 -4.83
CA TRP A 125 -2.13 -6.18 -6.06
C TRP A 125 -1.42 -5.17 -6.98
N LEU A 126 -0.86 -4.09 -6.45
CA LEU A 126 -0.06 -3.13 -7.23
C LEU A 126 1.21 -3.79 -7.80
N ALA A 127 1.89 -4.64 -7.03
CA ALA A 127 3.09 -5.32 -7.49
C ALA A 127 2.82 -6.24 -8.69
N ILE A 128 1.66 -6.91 -8.70
CA ILE A 128 1.24 -7.83 -9.76
C ILE A 128 0.72 -7.07 -10.99
N ASN A 129 -0.13 -6.06 -10.79
CA ASN A 129 -0.87 -5.43 -11.90
C ASN A 129 -0.24 -4.12 -12.40
N HIS A 130 0.49 -3.40 -11.54
CA HIS A 130 1.06 -2.07 -11.83
C HIS A 130 2.48 -1.93 -11.27
N LYS A 131 3.36 -2.85 -11.67
CA LYS A 131 4.74 -2.99 -11.17
C LYS A 131 5.52 -1.67 -11.10
N LYS A 132 5.41 -0.81 -12.13
CA LYS A 132 6.09 0.51 -12.15
C LYS A 132 5.62 1.40 -11.00
N THR A 133 4.30 1.49 -10.79
CA THR A 133 3.70 2.26 -9.68
C THR A 133 4.12 1.67 -8.33
N PHE A 134 4.14 0.35 -8.21
CA PHE A 134 4.59 -0.34 -6.99
C PHE A 134 6.03 0.01 -6.64
N VAL A 135 6.97 -0.18 -7.58
CA VAL A 135 8.41 0.10 -7.37
C VAL A 135 8.63 1.56 -6.99
N ASN A 136 8.00 2.49 -7.69
CA ASN A 136 8.10 3.92 -7.39
C ASN A 136 7.52 4.31 -6.02
N SER A 137 6.63 3.48 -5.46
CA SER A 137 5.97 3.75 -4.17
C SER A 137 6.63 3.04 -2.99
N LEU A 138 7.60 2.15 -3.21
CA LEU A 138 8.21 1.32 -2.17
C LEU A 138 8.74 2.14 -0.98
N GLN A 139 9.41 3.26 -1.26
CA GLN A 139 9.91 4.14 -0.21
C GLN A 139 8.79 4.67 0.70
N LEU A 140 7.66 5.09 0.10
CA LEU A 140 6.50 5.57 0.85
C LEU A 140 5.81 4.44 1.63
N PHE A 141 5.79 3.20 1.10
CA PHE A 141 5.29 2.05 1.86
C PHE A 141 6.10 1.82 3.14
N ILE A 142 7.42 2.04 3.11
CA ILE A 142 8.26 1.97 4.31
C ILE A 142 7.97 3.14 5.26
N SER A 143 7.88 4.37 4.75
CA SER A 143 7.61 5.57 5.55
C SER A 143 6.27 5.48 6.31
N CYS A 144 5.20 5.08 5.60
CA CYS A 144 3.87 4.89 6.19
C CYS A 144 3.78 3.60 7.02
N GLY A 145 4.54 2.57 6.68
CA GLY A 145 4.52 1.26 7.31
C GLY A 145 5.85 0.89 7.94
N SER A 146 6.49 -0.16 7.45
CA SER A 146 7.82 -0.58 7.91
C SER A 146 8.45 -1.58 6.94
N TRP A 147 9.76 -1.79 7.05
CA TRP A 147 10.47 -2.86 6.33
C TRP A 147 9.88 -4.25 6.57
N LYS A 148 9.22 -4.48 7.72
CA LYS A 148 8.50 -5.73 8.00
C LYS A 148 7.45 -6.05 6.95
N ASP A 149 6.85 -5.04 6.33
CA ASP A 149 5.78 -5.24 5.33
C ASP A 149 6.32 -5.81 4.03
N VAL A 150 7.54 -5.44 3.62
CA VAL A 150 8.23 -6.05 2.46
C VAL A 150 8.44 -7.54 2.68
N PHE A 151 8.94 -7.92 3.86
CA PHE A 151 9.11 -9.33 4.20
C PHE A 151 7.78 -10.07 4.36
N GLU A 152 6.72 -9.39 4.78
CA GLU A 152 5.36 -9.97 4.83
C GLU A 152 4.82 -10.24 3.43
N MET A 153 5.05 -9.34 2.46
CA MET A 153 4.68 -9.56 1.06
C MET A 153 5.42 -10.77 0.47
N MET A 154 6.74 -10.87 0.67
CA MET A 154 7.52 -12.01 0.20
C MET A 154 7.07 -13.34 0.86
N ARG A 155 6.74 -13.31 2.16
CA ARG A 155 6.19 -14.49 2.85
C ARG A 155 4.84 -14.90 2.28
N THR A 156 3.93 -13.95 2.14
CA THR A 156 2.60 -14.20 1.55
C THR A 156 2.74 -14.84 0.17
N ASP A 157 3.65 -14.33 -0.67
CA ASP A 157 3.89 -14.88 -2.00
C ASP A 157 4.34 -16.36 -1.96
N LEU A 158 5.24 -16.73 -1.04
CA LEU A 158 5.61 -18.13 -0.83
C LEU A 158 4.45 -18.98 -0.30
N GLU A 159 3.72 -18.47 0.68
CA GLU A 159 2.65 -19.19 1.36
C GLU A 159 1.52 -19.56 0.39
N PHE A 160 1.22 -18.70 -0.59
CA PHE A 160 0.18 -18.93 -1.58
C PHE A 160 0.65 -19.61 -2.87
N HIS A 161 1.85 -19.29 -3.37
CA HIS A 161 2.28 -19.76 -4.69
C HIS A 161 3.44 -20.77 -4.65
N GLY A 162 4.22 -20.77 -3.57
CA GLY A 162 5.51 -21.45 -3.50
C GLY A 162 6.62 -20.72 -4.26
N PHE A 163 7.86 -21.17 -4.09
CA PHE A 163 9.04 -20.46 -4.62
C PHE A 163 9.11 -20.42 -6.15
N GLU A 164 8.66 -21.49 -6.83
CA GLU A 164 8.72 -21.60 -8.29
C GLU A 164 7.67 -20.76 -9.00
N ARG A 165 6.48 -20.60 -8.39
CA ARG A 165 5.33 -19.88 -8.99
C ARG A 165 5.09 -18.51 -8.37
N LYS A 166 6.09 -17.97 -7.67
CA LYS A 166 6.06 -16.62 -7.10
C LYS A 166 5.58 -15.59 -8.13
N VAL A 167 4.70 -14.69 -7.69
CA VAL A 167 4.12 -13.65 -8.56
C VAL A 167 4.76 -12.28 -8.32
N LEU A 168 5.48 -12.10 -7.22
CA LEU A 168 6.21 -10.86 -6.95
C LEU A 168 7.58 -10.86 -7.64
N ASP A 169 8.06 -9.68 -8.01
CA ASP A 169 9.44 -9.51 -8.48
C ASP A 169 10.41 -9.50 -7.30
N TRP A 170 10.89 -10.68 -6.94
CA TRP A 170 11.85 -10.85 -5.85
C TRP A 170 13.20 -10.20 -6.12
N ASN A 171 13.59 -10.03 -7.39
CA ASN A 171 14.83 -9.32 -7.71
C ASN A 171 14.67 -7.83 -7.38
N ALA A 172 13.59 -7.19 -7.82
CA ALA A 172 13.31 -5.79 -7.48
C ALA A 172 13.20 -5.57 -5.97
N LEU A 173 12.50 -6.45 -5.25
CA LEU A 173 12.41 -6.40 -3.80
C LEU A 173 13.79 -6.59 -3.14
N SER A 174 14.61 -7.52 -3.62
CA SER A 174 15.96 -7.71 -3.09
C SER A 174 16.84 -6.47 -3.31
N THR A 175 16.81 -5.87 -4.50
CA THR A 175 17.54 -4.63 -4.80
C THR A 175 17.12 -3.51 -3.85
N PHE A 176 15.81 -3.36 -3.60
CA PHE A 176 15.30 -2.38 -2.66
C PHE A 176 15.77 -2.65 -1.21
N ILE A 177 15.77 -3.91 -0.78
CA ILE A 177 16.29 -4.31 0.54
C ILE A 177 17.79 -4.02 0.65
N MET A 178 18.59 -4.32 -0.38
CA MET A 178 20.03 -4.03 -0.37
C MET A 178 20.30 -2.53 -0.31
N ALA A 179 19.58 -1.72 -1.10
CA ALA A 179 19.68 -0.27 -1.02
C ALA A 179 19.30 0.26 0.39
N GLY A 180 18.34 -0.38 1.05
CA GLY A 180 18.01 -0.09 2.45
C GLY A 180 19.11 -0.49 3.44
N LEU A 181 19.80 -1.60 3.22
CA LEU A 181 20.93 -2.04 4.05
C LEU A 181 22.15 -1.14 3.88
N GLU A 182 22.37 -0.61 2.68
CA GLU A 182 23.45 0.33 2.36
C GLU A 182 23.18 1.76 2.87
N ASN A 183 21.91 2.12 3.08
CA ASN A 183 21.53 3.45 3.56
C ASN A 183 21.64 3.56 5.09
N PRO A 184 22.53 4.41 5.65
CA PRO A 184 22.71 4.59 7.09
C PRO A 184 21.44 4.99 7.84
N GLU A 185 20.52 5.70 7.17
CA GLU A 185 19.28 6.20 7.78
C GLU A 185 18.26 5.09 8.08
N THR A 186 18.40 3.93 7.45
CA THR A 186 17.39 2.86 7.50
C THR A 186 17.96 1.46 7.69
N SER A 187 19.27 1.27 7.55
CA SER A 187 19.95 -0.02 7.64
C SER A 187 19.61 -0.79 8.93
N GLU A 188 19.60 -0.12 10.09
CA GLU A 188 19.25 -0.74 11.37
C GLU A 188 17.79 -1.21 11.42
N LEU A 189 16.87 -0.48 10.77
CA LEU A 189 15.48 -0.91 10.66
C LEU A 189 15.35 -2.10 9.72
N VAL A 190 16.11 -2.14 8.62
CA VAL A 190 16.12 -3.32 7.74
C VAL A 190 16.63 -4.54 8.53
N LYS A 191 17.79 -4.42 9.20
CA LYS A 191 18.40 -5.48 10.01
C LYS A 191 17.45 -6.00 11.08
N LYS A 192 16.74 -5.10 11.78
CA LYS A 192 15.74 -5.44 12.80
C LYS A 192 14.64 -6.37 12.27
N TYR A 193 14.23 -6.21 11.01
CA TYR A 193 13.11 -6.96 10.43
C TYR A 193 13.55 -8.08 9.49
N LEU A 194 14.86 -8.25 9.24
CA LEU A 194 15.37 -9.34 8.42
C LEU A 194 14.88 -10.69 8.98
N PRO A 195 14.37 -11.59 8.12
CA PRO A 195 14.01 -12.93 8.55
C PRO A 195 15.28 -13.72 8.95
N GLN A 196 15.10 -14.65 9.87
CA GLN A 196 16.19 -15.51 10.37
C GLN A 196 16.10 -16.92 9.77
N ILE A 197 17.26 -17.49 9.46
CA ILE A 197 17.38 -18.90 9.12
C ILE A 197 17.05 -19.74 10.34
N THR A 198 16.20 -20.74 10.16
CA THR A 198 15.87 -21.71 11.20
C THR A 198 16.43 -23.09 10.83
N ALA A 199 17.07 -23.76 11.78
CA ALA A 199 17.56 -25.13 11.60
C ALA A 199 16.42 -26.08 11.20
N LYS A 200 16.73 -27.08 10.36
CA LYS A 200 15.74 -27.98 9.74
C LYS A 200 14.78 -28.62 10.75
N ASN A 201 15.31 -29.12 11.87
CA ASN A 201 14.51 -29.72 12.96
C ASN A 201 13.57 -28.75 13.68
N LYS A 202 13.86 -27.44 13.65
CA LYS A 202 13.04 -26.38 14.27
C LYS A 202 12.15 -25.64 13.26
N CYS A 203 12.30 -25.92 11.97
CA CYS A 203 11.63 -25.26 10.84
C CYS A 203 10.26 -25.90 10.52
N ASN A 204 9.43 -26.02 11.55
CA ASN A 204 8.19 -26.80 11.54
C ASN A 204 6.92 -26.01 11.20
N THR A 205 7.00 -24.69 11.08
CA THR A 205 5.86 -23.85 10.68
C THR A 205 6.12 -23.25 9.31
N LEU A 206 5.03 -23.05 8.54
CA LEU A 206 5.09 -22.44 7.22
C LEU A 206 5.83 -21.10 7.23
N ARG A 207 5.57 -20.27 8.25
CA ARG A 207 6.25 -18.98 8.45
C ARG A 207 7.76 -19.12 8.63
N LYS A 208 8.24 -20.11 9.39
CA LYS A 208 9.68 -20.37 9.58
C LYS A 208 10.33 -20.88 8.30
N GLN A 209 9.63 -21.71 7.55
CA GLN A 209 10.08 -22.20 6.24
C GLN A 209 10.21 -21.03 5.26
N ALA A 210 9.17 -20.19 5.16
CA ALA A 210 9.18 -19.00 4.32
C ALA A 210 10.30 -18.03 4.70
N ASN A 211 10.49 -17.75 6.01
CA ASN A 211 11.61 -16.94 6.49
C ASN A 211 12.96 -17.51 6.05
N THR A 212 13.18 -18.81 6.24
CA THR A 212 14.44 -19.47 5.89
C THR A 212 14.72 -19.38 4.39
N ILE A 213 13.70 -19.58 3.54
CA ILE A 213 13.80 -19.45 2.08
C ILE A 213 14.16 -18.01 1.69
N ILE A 214 13.46 -17.02 2.26
CA ILE A 214 13.73 -15.59 1.98
C ILE A 214 15.16 -15.22 2.39
N THR A 215 15.60 -15.60 3.59
CA THR A 215 16.95 -15.29 4.05
C THR A 215 18.01 -15.95 3.16
N ASN A 216 17.85 -17.23 2.79
CA ASN A 216 18.76 -17.90 1.87
C ASN A 216 18.81 -17.22 0.50
N PHE A 217 17.66 -16.78 -0.04
CA PHE A 217 17.60 -16.01 -1.28
C PHE A 217 18.40 -14.69 -1.17
N LEU A 218 18.20 -13.93 -0.09
CA LEU A 218 18.92 -12.66 0.14
C LEU A 218 20.42 -12.87 0.34
N LEU A 219 20.83 -13.91 1.08
CA LEU A 219 22.25 -14.25 1.26
C LEU A 219 22.91 -14.61 -0.07
N ASN A 220 22.23 -15.39 -0.92
CA ASN A 220 22.72 -15.68 -2.26
C ASN A 220 22.91 -14.39 -3.07
N LYS A 221 22.01 -13.40 -2.95
CA LYS A 221 22.17 -12.10 -3.63
C LYS A 221 23.34 -11.27 -3.09
N LEU A 222 23.60 -11.33 -1.78
CA LEU A 222 24.70 -10.61 -1.13
C LEU A 222 26.06 -11.21 -1.43
N PHE A 223 26.20 -12.54 -1.31
CA PHE A 223 27.50 -13.20 -1.26
C PHE A 223 27.88 -13.94 -2.54
N ARG A 224 26.93 -14.36 -3.39
CA ARG A 224 27.25 -15.06 -4.66
C ARG A 224 27.56 -14.13 -5.84
N LYS A 225 28.02 -12.90 -5.60
CA LYS A 225 28.71 -12.10 -6.63
C LYS A 225 30.20 -12.43 -6.78
N ASN A 226 30.79 -13.20 -5.84
CA ASN A 226 32.18 -13.65 -5.88
C ASN A 226 32.29 -15.11 -5.39
N SER A 227 32.03 -16.07 -6.26
CA SER A 227 32.43 -17.46 -6.01
C SER A 227 33.03 -18.01 -7.29
N TYR A 228 34.36 -18.22 -7.21
CA TYR A 228 35.35 -18.74 -8.17
C TYR A 228 34.83 -19.45 -9.42
#